data_AF-A0A6C0CZ12-F1
#
_entry.id   AF-A0A6C0CZ12-F1
#
_cell.length_a   1.000
_cell.length_b   1.000
_cell.length_c   1.000
_cell.angle_alpha   90.00
_cell.angle_beta   90.00
_cell.angle_gamma   90.00
#
_symmetry.space_group_name_H-M   'P 1'
#
loop_
_entity.id
_entity.type
_entity.pdbx_description
1 polymer ?
#
loop_
_entity_poly.entity_id
_entity_poly.type
_entity_poly.pdbx_seq_one_letter_code
_entity_poly.pdbx_strand_id
1 'polypeptide(L)'
;MNNQKYNSELEIIGELKRRNRHAEWVKCGGLFGLTSDTLQAKIFLVRPFKYYDINENIVNVSMVQSTYRVDVDNIPVFRQVVQKDPHFVDVDKFKFCSLLQFLSTSGLATCCALSMIIGDKKFLAHITATTEAGPIVYHINKALHEQKLDKTSIQNIQIFVGDLDTTYSLYKISSILNLLSINEKDVITKYMYMFDHVRV
;
A
#
# COMPACT_ATOMS: atom_id res chain seq x y z
N MET A 1 13.79 -15.92 -16.67
CA MET A 1 14.06 -16.82 -15.52
C MET A 1 13.08 -17.97 -15.62
N ASN A 2 13.58 -19.21 -15.55
CA ASN A 2 12.75 -20.42 -15.63
C ASN A 2 11.84 -20.50 -14.40
N ASN A 3 10.55 -20.18 -14.56
CA ASN A 3 9.54 -20.53 -13.58
C ASN A 3 9.34 -22.05 -13.65
N GLN A 4 9.92 -22.76 -12.69
CA GLN A 4 9.59 -24.16 -12.48
C GLN A 4 8.09 -24.24 -12.15
N LYS A 5 7.29 -24.86 -13.04
CA LYS A 5 5.87 -25.09 -12.80
C LYS A 5 5.70 -26.28 -11.85
N TYR A 6 5.05 -26.03 -10.71
CA TYR A 6 4.56 -27.08 -9.83
C TYR A 6 3.15 -27.48 -10.31
N ASN A 7 2.87 -28.78 -10.29
CA ASN A 7 1.63 -29.36 -10.80
C ASN A 7 0.62 -29.71 -9.69
N SER A 8 0.99 -29.57 -8.42
CA SER A 8 0.07 -29.74 -7.29
C SER A 8 0.45 -28.91 -6.05
N GLU A 9 -0.52 -28.71 -5.16
CA GLU A 9 -0.29 -28.10 -3.84
C GLU A 9 0.73 -28.88 -3.02
N LEU A 10 0.67 -30.22 -3.09
CA LEU A 10 1.57 -31.12 -2.38
C LEU A 10 3.03 -30.92 -2.80
N GLU A 11 3.28 -30.70 -4.09
CA GLU A 11 4.63 -30.41 -4.59
C GLU A 11 5.16 -29.07 -4.05
N ILE A 12 4.33 -28.03 -4.05
CA ILE A 12 4.72 -26.71 -3.52
C ILE A 12 5.03 -26.80 -2.03
N ILE A 13 4.16 -27.47 -1.25
CA ILE A 13 4.38 -27.70 0.19
C ILE A 13 5.64 -28.53 0.42
N GLY A 14 5.88 -29.55 -0.39
CA GLY A 14 7.08 -30.38 -0.34
C GLY A 14 8.35 -29.53 -0.52
N GLU A 15 8.36 -28.66 -1.52
CA GLU A 15 9.47 -27.76 -1.80
C GLU A 15 9.68 -26.73 -0.67
N LEU A 16 8.59 -26.15 -0.14
CA LEU A 16 8.63 -25.23 1.01
C LEU A 16 9.26 -25.90 2.24
N LYS A 17 8.93 -27.16 2.51
CA LYS A 17 9.52 -27.94 3.59
C LYS A 17 10.99 -28.23 3.32
N ARG A 18 11.33 -28.66 2.10
CA ARG A 18 12.72 -28.94 1.68
C ARG A 18 13.64 -27.72 1.85
N ARG A 19 13.09 -26.51 1.67
CA ARG A 19 13.81 -25.23 1.83
C ARG A 19 13.69 -24.62 3.22
N ASN A 20 13.08 -25.30 4.19
CA ASN A 20 12.83 -24.80 5.54
C ASN A 20 12.00 -23.49 5.60
N ARG A 21 11.19 -23.19 4.59
CA ARG A 21 10.34 -21.98 4.51
C ARG A 21 8.86 -22.23 4.80
N HIS A 22 8.46 -23.49 4.98
CA HIS A 22 7.06 -23.85 5.23
C HIS A 22 6.46 -23.16 6.45
N ALA A 23 7.17 -23.14 7.59
CA ALA A 23 6.67 -22.50 8.81
C ALA A 23 6.50 -20.98 8.65
N GLU A 24 7.43 -20.33 7.95
CA GLU A 24 7.35 -18.91 7.59
C GLU A 24 6.13 -18.64 6.69
N TRP A 25 5.95 -19.45 5.65
CA TRP A 25 4.83 -19.32 4.72
C TRP A 25 3.48 -19.45 5.43
N VAL A 26 3.32 -20.46 6.29
CA VAL A 26 2.12 -20.65 7.13
C VAL A 26 1.90 -19.45 8.06
N LYS A 27 2.94 -18.96 8.73
CA LYS A 27 2.87 -17.77 9.59
C LYS A 27 2.41 -16.51 8.83
N CYS A 28 2.78 -16.41 7.55
CA CYS A 28 2.41 -15.32 6.66
C CYS A 28 1.02 -15.48 6.01
N GLY A 29 0.24 -16.49 6.40
CA GLY A 29 -1.12 -16.71 5.93
C GLY A 29 -1.28 -17.77 4.84
N GLY A 30 -0.17 -18.37 4.34
CA GLY A 30 -0.21 -19.53 3.45
C GLY A 30 -0.98 -19.29 2.14
N LEU A 31 -0.56 -18.29 1.36
CA LEU A 31 -1.25 -17.92 0.12
C LEU A 31 -0.48 -18.34 -1.14
N PHE A 32 -1.23 -18.62 -2.20
CA PHE A 32 -0.75 -18.82 -3.56
C PHE A 32 -1.09 -17.60 -4.41
N GLY A 33 -0.07 -17.08 -5.08
CA GLY A 33 -0.25 -16.18 -6.20
C GLY A 33 -0.47 -16.97 -7.48
N LEU A 34 -1.47 -16.59 -8.27
CA LEU A 34 -1.86 -17.26 -9.50
C LEU A 34 -1.55 -16.39 -10.71
N THR A 35 -1.04 -16.98 -11.79
CA THR A 35 -0.92 -16.33 -13.09
C THR A 35 -1.28 -17.30 -14.21
N SER A 36 -1.90 -16.81 -15.28
CA SER A 36 -2.14 -17.58 -16.50
C SER A 36 -2.29 -16.66 -17.70
N ASP A 37 -1.40 -16.85 -18.66
CA ASP A 37 -1.33 -16.18 -19.95
C ASP A 37 -2.30 -16.79 -20.99
N THR A 38 -2.82 -17.98 -20.73
CA THR A 38 -3.79 -18.67 -21.61
C THR A 38 -5.24 -18.44 -21.21
N LEU A 39 -5.50 -18.10 -19.94
CA LEU A 39 -6.84 -17.78 -19.47
C LEU A 39 -7.21 -16.35 -19.89
N GLN A 40 -8.14 -16.22 -20.85
CA GLN A 40 -8.68 -14.93 -21.29
C GLN A 40 -9.64 -14.26 -20.28
N ALA A 41 -9.59 -14.67 -19.00
CA ALA A 41 -10.40 -14.07 -17.96
C ALA A 41 -9.79 -12.72 -17.54
N LYS A 42 -10.61 -11.67 -17.47
CA LYS A 42 -10.18 -10.29 -17.20
C LYS A 42 -9.27 -10.16 -15.97
N ILE A 43 -9.51 -10.95 -14.92
CA ILE A 43 -8.70 -10.94 -13.69
C ILE A 43 -7.24 -11.40 -13.88
N PHE A 44 -6.97 -12.24 -14.90
CA PHE A 44 -5.61 -12.65 -15.25
C PHE A 44 -4.94 -11.71 -16.27
N LEU A 45 -5.76 -10.95 -17.01
CA LEU A 45 -5.33 -9.99 -18.03
C LEU A 45 -5.02 -8.59 -17.47
N VAL A 46 -5.48 -8.28 -16.25
CA VAL A 46 -5.23 -7.00 -15.56
C VAL A 46 -3.96 -7.11 -14.71
N ARG A 47 -3.22 -5.99 -14.60
CA ARG A 47 -1.84 -5.89 -14.05
C ARG A 47 -1.58 -6.77 -12.82
N PRO A 48 -0.48 -7.55 -12.83
CA PRO A 48 -0.15 -8.46 -11.73
C PRO A 48 0.41 -7.73 -10.49
N PHE A 49 0.10 -8.28 -9.32
CA PHE A 49 0.66 -7.96 -8.02
C PHE A 49 2.10 -8.49 -7.87
N LYS A 50 2.93 -7.83 -7.05
CA LYS A 50 4.33 -8.24 -6.79
C LYS A 50 4.49 -8.90 -5.42
N TYR A 51 5.09 -10.08 -5.39
CA TYR A 51 5.38 -10.84 -4.17
C TYR A 51 6.76 -11.48 -4.21
N TYR A 52 7.27 -11.90 -3.06
CA TYR A 52 8.45 -12.78 -3.03
C TYR A 52 8.00 -14.24 -3.18
N ASP A 53 8.71 -14.99 -4.00
CA ASP A 53 8.53 -16.43 -4.14
C ASP A 53 9.36 -17.20 -3.10
N ILE A 54 9.36 -18.53 -3.26
CA ILE A 54 10.14 -19.46 -2.47
C ILE A 54 11.67 -19.29 -2.60
N ASN A 55 12.16 -18.66 -3.66
CA ASN A 55 13.56 -18.38 -3.94
C ASN A 55 13.99 -16.95 -3.60
N GLU A 56 13.14 -16.17 -2.92
CA GLU A 56 13.38 -14.75 -2.63
C GLU A 56 13.43 -13.87 -3.89
N ASN A 57 12.90 -14.35 -5.01
CA ASN A 57 12.73 -13.55 -6.21
C ASN A 57 11.40 -12.81 -6.17
N ILE A 58 11.40 -11.57 -6.65
CA ILE A 58 10.17 -10.82 -6.86
C ILE A 58 9.45 -11.42 -8.08
N VAL A 59 8.24 -11.90 -7.86
CA VAL A 59 7.35 -12.48 -8.87
C VAL A 59 6.09 -11.65 -9.02
N ASN A 60 5.60 -11.62 -10.26
CA ASN A 60 4.34 -11.00 -10.61
C ASN A 60 3.24 -12.08 -10.64
N VAL A 61 2.12 -11.85 -9.94
CA VAL A 61 0.98 -12.76 -9.88
C VAL A 61 -0.31 -11.99 -10.15
N SER A 62 -1.21 -12.50 -10.97
CA SER A 62 -2.44 -11.79 -11.35
C SER A 62 -3.52 -11.86 -10.26
N MET A 63 -3.48 -12.88 -9.40
CA MET A 63 -4.44 -13.09 -8.31
C MET A 63 -3.76 -13.71 -7.10
N VAL A 64 -4.34 -13.59 -5.91
CA VAL A 64 -3.89 -14.29 -4.71
C VAL A 64 -5.06 -15.01 -4.04
N GLN A 65 -4.87 -16.28 -3.66
CA GLN A 65 -5.87 -17.07 -2.96
C GLN A 65 -5.21 -18.16 -2.08
N SER A 66 -5.97 -18.76 -1.17
CA SER A 66 -5.50 -19.84 -0.30
C SER A 66 -5.66 -21.25 -0.90
N THR A 67 -6.20 -21.37 -2.11
CA THR A 67 -6.49 -22.67 -2.75
C THR A 67 -5.67 -22.86 -4.01
N TYR A 68 -5.16 -24.07 -4.20
CA TYR A 68 -4.46 -24.46 -5.41
C TYR A 68 -5.42 -24.53 -6.62
N ARG A 69 -4.95 -24.12 -7.81
CA ARG A 69 -5.69 -24.26 -9.07
C ARG A 69 -4.89 -24.96 -10.16
N VAL A 70 -5.38 -26.11 -10.60
CA VAL A 70 -4.70 -26.98 -11.57
C VAL A 70 -4.46 -26.35 -12.95
N ASP A 71 -5.22 -25.33 -13.33
CA ASP A 71 -5.22 -24.75 -14.67
C ASP A 71 -4.46 -23.42 -14.79
N VAL A 72 -3.73 -23.05 -13.75
CA VAL A 72 -2.90 -21.83 -13.69
C VAL A 72 -1.56 -22.12 -13.01
N ASP A 73 -0.62 -21.18 -13.13
CA ASP A 73 0.63 -21.28 -12.39
C ASP A 73 0.40 -20.85 -10.95
N ASN A 74 0.68 -21.76 -10.01
CA ASN A 74 0.57 -21.51 -8.57
C ASN A 74 1.96 -21.23 -8.01
N ILE A 75 2.13 -20.05 -7.44
CA ILE A 75 3.39 -19.60 -6.87
C ILE A 75 3.16 -19.33 -5.39
N PRO A 76 3.89 -19.96 -4.45
CA PRO A 76 3.78 -19.61 -3.04
C PRO A 76 4.24 -18.16 -2.89
N VAL A 77 3.36 -17.30 -2.38
CA VAL A 77 3.68 -15.89 -2.16
C VAL A 77 3.91 -15.66 -0.68
N PHE A 78 5.02 -15.03 -0.38
CA PHE A 78 5.29 -14.54 0.97
C PHE A 78 4.79 -13.11 1.05
N ARG A 79 4.16 -12.77 2.19
CA ARG A 79 3.55 -11.46 2.51
C ARG A 79 4.37 -10.34 1.88
N GLN A 80 3.69 -9.40 1.21
CA GLN A 80 4.27 -8.23 0.58
C GLN A 80 5.32 -7.62 1.52
N VAL A 81 6.61 -7.88 1.27
CA VAL A 81 7.69 -7.37 2.10
C VAL A 81 7.84 -5.90 1.74
N VAL A 82 7.00 -5.08 2.36
CA VAL A 82 7.30 -3.67 2.59
C VAL A 82 7.73 -3.48 4.06
N GLN A 83 8.13 -4.56 4.75
CA GLN A 83 8.60 -4.46 6.14
C GLN A 83 9.92 -3.69 6.30
N LYS A 84 10.64 -3.43 5.20
CA LYS A 84 11.92 -2.69 5.21
C LYS A 84 11.86 -1.34 4.49
N ASP A 85 10.69 -0.86 4.07
CA ASP A 85 10.60 0.48 3.49
C ASP A 85 10.20 1.50 4.57
N PRO A 86 11.12 2.34 5.08
CA PRO A 86 10.82 3.35 6.12
C PRO A 86 9.86 4.47 5.63
N HIS A 87 9.47 4.37 4.36
CA HIS A 87 8.63 5.23 3.55
C HIS A 87 7.18 4.73 3.40
N PHE A 88 6.89 3.53 3.91
CA PHE A 88 5.56 2.93 3.87
C PHE A 88 4.74 3.39 5.08
N VAL A 89 3.48 3.75 4.84
CA VAL A 89 2.50 4.04 5.87
C VAL A 89 1.41 2.97 5.79
N ASP A 90 1.27 2.19 6.86
CA ASP A 90 0.21 1.17 6.93
C ASP A 90 -1.18 1.81 6.73
N VAL A 91 -2.12 0.99 6.26
CA VAL A 91 -3.55 1.30 6.25
C VAL A 91 -4.00 1.83 7.61
N ASP A 92 -4.76 2.93 7.58
CA ASP A 92 -5.30 3.62 8.76
C ASP A 92 -4.24 4.14 9.75
N LYS A 93 -2.97 4.29 9.31
CA LYS A 93 -1.91 4.93 10.08
C LYS A 93 -1.46 6.25 9.45
N PHE A 94 -0.82 7.08 10.27
CA PHE A 94 -0.15 8.31 9.85
C PHE A 94 1.23 8.42 10.51
N LYS A 95 2.09 9.28 9.95
CA LYS A 95 3.45 9.50 10.46
C LYS A 95 3.86 10.97 10.29
N PHE A 96 4.67 11.45 11.23
CA PHE A 96 5.43 12.69 11.11
C PHE A 96 6.91 12.36 10.87
N CYS A 97 7.53 13.02 9.89
CA CYS A 97 8.92 12.78 9.48
C CYS A 97 9.68 14.12 9.40
N SER A 98 10.98 14.11 9.71
CA SER A 98 11.85 15.30 9.67
C SER A 98 12.64 15.48 8.37
N LEU A 99 12.57 14.52 7.44
CA LEU A 99 13.32 14.52 6.16
C LEU A 99 12.39 14.21 4.98
N LEU A 100 12.81 14.61 3.77
CA LEU A 100 12.19 14.21 2.50
C LEU A 100 12.07 12.68 2.44
N GLN A 101 10.83 12.20 2.40
CA GLN A 101 10.55 10.79 2.23
C GLN A 101 9.89 10.58 0.88
N PHE A 102 10.27 9.51 0.20
CA PHE A 102 9.44 9.00 -0.86
C PHE A 102 8.24 8.31 -0.21
N LEU A 103 7.06 8.34 -0.81
CA LEU A 103 5.98 7.43 -0.46
C LEU A 103 5.91 6.36 -1.55
N SER A 104 5.95 5.10 -1.14
CA SER A 104 5.61 3.99 -2.02
C SER A 104 4.09 3.93 -2.18
N THR A 105 3.60 4.20 -3.39
CA THR A 105 2.16 4.21 -3.71
C THR A 105 1.55 2.82 -3.81
N SER A 106 2.34 1.77 -3.54
CA SER A 106 1.88 0.39 -3.50
C SER A 106 0.77 0.15 -2.47
N GLY A 107 0.76 0.89 -1.35
CA GLY A 107 -0.35 0.92 -0.40
C GLY A 107 -1.53 1.79 -0.84
N LEU A 108 -1.30 2.74 -1.75
CA LEU A 108 -2.34 3.64 -2.28
C LEU A 108 -3.13 3.03 -3.43
N ALA A 109 -2.80 1.82 -3.89
CA ALA A 109 -3.47 1.15 -5.01
C ALA A 109 -5.01 1.19 -4.93
N THR A 110 -5.55 1.22 -3.71
CA THR A 110 -6.97 1.10 -3.42
C THR A 110 -7.61 2.27 -2.67
N CYS A 111 -6.86 3.31 -2.32
CA CYS A 111 -7.39 4.38 -1.45
C CYS A 111 -6.70 5.73 -1.76
N CYS A 112 -6.60 6.64 -0.78
CA CYS A 112 -5.93 7.92 -0.96
C CYS A 112 -4.84 8.13 0.10
N ALA A 113 -3.83 8.95 -0.19
CA ALA A 113 -2.95 9.51 0.83
C ALA A 113 -3.08 11.02 0.91
N LEU A 114 -2.85 11.51 2.13
CA LEU A 114 -2.73 12.92 2.42
C LEU A 114 -1.30 13.22 2.88
N SER A 115 -0.69 14.22 2.26
CA SER A 115 0.62 14.74 2.61
C SER A 115 0.55 16.24 2.85
N MET A 116 1.30 16.74 3.83
CA MET A 116 1.45 18.17 4.08
C MET A 116 2.75 18.47 4.84
N ILE A 117 3.20 19.72 4.78
CA ILE A 117 4.29 20.25 5.60
C ILE A 117 3.68 21.06 6.74
N ILE A 118 4.10 20.78 7.97
CA ILE A 118 3.66 21.42 9.21
C ILE A 118 4.91 21.94 9.93
N GLY A 119 5.26 23.19 9.63
CA GLY A 119 6.52 23.80 10.07
C GLY A 119 7.73 23.00 9.58
N ASP A 120 8.51 22.44 10.50
CA ASP A 120 9.69 21.62 10.19
C ASP A 120 9.38 20.12 9.97
N LYS A 121 8.14 19.69 10.18
CA LYS A 121 7.71 18.29 10.03
C LYS A 121 6.95 18.09 8.73
N LYS A 122 7.10 16.91 8.15
CA LYS A 122 6.24 16.40 7.07
C LYS A 122 5.26 15.41 7.64
N PHE A 123 3.99 15.59 7.32
CA PHE A 123 2.92 14.66 7.68
C PHE A 123 2.55 13.82 6.47
N LEU A 124 2.31 12.54 6.73
CA LEU A 124 1.92 11.57 5.72
C LEU A 124 0.91 10.60 6.32
N ALA A 125 -0.22 10.42 5.65
CA ALA A 125 -1.26 9.49 6.06
C ALA A 125 -1.81 8.71 4.88
N HIS A 126 -2.04 7.41 5.09
CA HIS A 126 -2.83 6.59 4.20
C HIS A 126 -4.28 6.58 4.70
N ILE A 127 -5.19 7.07 3.88
CA ILE A 127 -6.60 7.29 4.19
C ILE A 127 -7.45 6.33 3.37
N THR A 128 -8.22 5.49 4.06
CA THR A 128 -9.17 4.53 3.51
C THR A 128 -10.60 4.91 3.88
N ALA A 129 -11.58 4.12 3.44
CA ALA A 129 -12.98 4.29 3.81
C ALA A 129 -13.21 4.16 5.33
N THR A 130 -12.40 3.36 6.03
CA THR A 130 -12.53 3.09 7.48
C THR A 130 -11.74 4.06 8.36
N THR A 131 -10.87 4.89 7.78
CA THR A 131 -10.06 5.83 8.56
C THR A 131 -10.92 6.83 9.33
N GLU A 132 -10.59 7.04 10.60
CA GLU A 132 -11.19 8.08 11.45
C GLU A 132 -10.43 9.41 11.32
N ALA A 133 -11.14 10.49 11.00
CA ALA A 133 -10.55 11.82 10.82
C ALA A 133 -10.07 12.45 12.16
N GLY A 134 -10.78 12.17 13.26
CA GLY A 134 -10.55 12.81 14.57
C GLY A 134 -9.11 12.64 15.09
N PRO A 135 -8.57 11.41 15.17
CA PRO A 135 -7.19 11.19 15.60
C PRO A 135 -6.17 11.95 14.74
N ILE A 136 -6.34 11.95 13.42
CA ILE A 136 -5.45 12.66 12.49
C ILE A 136 -5.43 14.17 12.79
N VAL A 137 -6.62 14.78 12.89
CA VAL A 137 -6.76 16.22 13.18
C VAL A 137 -6.17 16.58 14.54
N TYR A 138 -6.40 15.75 15.56
CA TYR A 138 -5.80 15.92 16.88
C TYR A 138 -4.27 15.97 16.82
N HIS A 139 -3.66 15.02 16.10
CA HIS A 139 -2.20 14.95 16.00
C HIS A 139 -1.59 16.10 15.18
N ILE A 140 -2.28 16.58 14.15
CA ILE A 140 -1.86 17.78 13.38
C ILE A 140 -1.90 19.02 14.27
N ASN A 141 -3.00 19.24 15.01
CA ASN A 141 -3.13 20.37 15.93
C ASN A 141 -2.08 20.30 17.06
N LYS A 142 -1.79 19.10 17.56
CA LYS A 142 -0.72 18.89 18.55
C LYS A 142 0.64 19.30 17.98
N ALA A 143 0.97 18.91 16.74
CA ALA A 143 2.24 19.28 16.10
C ALA A 143 2.36 20.80 15.88
N LEU A 144 1.28 21.46 15.46
CA LEU A 144 1.22 22.93 15.36
C LEU A 144 1.49 23.59 16.71
N HIS A 145 0.81 23.13 17.76
CA HIS A 145 0.97 23.67 19.11
C HIS A 145 2.41 23.46 19.65
N GLU A 146 2.98 22.27 19.48
CA GLU A 146 4.37 21.96 19.86
C GLU A 146 5.39 22.90 19.20
N GLN A 147 5.14 23.29 17.95
CA GLN A 147 6.00 24.20 17.20
C GLN A 147 5.61 25.68 17.34
N LYS A 148 4.57 26.01 18.13
CA LYS A 148 4.00 27.37 18.27
C LYS A 148 3.58 27.97 16.93
N LEU A 149 3.01 27.14 16.06
CA LEU A 149 2.51 27.52 14.74
C LEU A 149 0.99 27.56 14.73
N ASP A 150 0.43 28.25 13.73
CA ASP A 150 -0.99 28.24 13.43
C ASP A 150 -1.31 27.40 12.18
N LYS A 151 -2.60 27.22 11.90
CA LYS A 151 -3.07 26.46 10.73
C LYS A 151 -2.60 27.05 9.39
N THR A 152 -2.27 28.34 9.32
CA THR A 152 -1.77 28.99 8.09
C THR A 152 -0.35 28.56 7.75
N SER A 153 0.35 27.95 8.71
CA SER A 153 1.69 27.39 8.55
C SER A 153 1.69 26.00 7.88
N ILE A 154 0.51 25.42 7.60
CA ILE A 154 0.39 24.17 6.85
C ILE A 154 0.58 24.46 5.36
N GLN A 155 1.54 23.81 4.73
CA GLN A 155 1.93 24.06 3.34
C GLN A 155 2.06 22.76 2.54
N ASN A 156 2.19 22.90 1.21
CA ASN A 156 2.44 21.80 0.29
C ASN A 156 1.46 20.62 0.49
N ILE A 157 0.17 20.93 0.52
CA ILE A 157 -0.88 19.97 0.81
C ILE A 157 -1.16 19.19 -0.47
N GLN A 158 -0.89 17.89 -0.44
CA GLN A 158 -1.02 17.02 -1.59
C GLN A 158 -1.92 15.84 -1.27
N ILE A 159 -2.87 15.57 -2.16
CA ILE A 159 -3.70 14.37 -2.16
C ILE A 159 -3.18 13.45 -3.25
N PHE A 160 -2.89 12.21 -2.87
CA PHE A 160 -2.50 11.14 -3.77
C PHE A 160 -3.65 10.17 -3.90
N VAL A 161 -4.27 10.10 -5.07
CA VAL A 161 -5.47 9.30 -5.34
C VAL A 161 -5.08 8.02 -6.03
N GLY A 162 -5.41 6.88 -5.43
CA GLY A 162 -5.25 5.55 -6.00
C GLY A 162 -6.22 5.20 -7.12
N ASP A 163 -6.05 3.99 -7.66
CA ASP A 163 -6.82 3.51 -8.82
C ASP A 163 -8.14 2.81 -8.45
N LEU A 164 -8.31 2.29 -7.22
CA LEU A 164 -9.51 1.55 -6.79
C LEU A 164 -10.20 2.26 -5.61
N ASP A 165 -11.53 2.21 -5.55
CA ASP A 165 -12.41 2.59 -4.43
C ASP A 165 -12.09 3.90 -3.65
N THR A 166 -11.86 5.02 -4.37
CA THR A 166 -11.34 6.27 -3.78
C THR A 166 -12.39 7.26 -3.29
N THR A 167 -13.68 7.08 -3.61
CA THR A 167 -14.74 8.05 -3.27
C THR A 167 -14.84 8.29 -1.77
N TYR A 168 -14.83 7.22 -0.98
CA TYR A 168 -14.95 7.34 0.48
C TYR A 168 -13.67 7.91 1.12
N SER A 169 -12.49 7.50 0.66
CA SER A 169 -11.23 8.06 1.16
C SER A 169 -11.07 9.54 0.82
N LEU A 170 -11.52 9.98 -0.36
CA LEU A 170 -11.57 11.41 -0.72
C LEU A 170 -12.52 12.20 0.19
N TYR A 171 -13.70 11.65 0.48
CA TYR A 171 -14.62 12.27 1.44
C TYR A 171 -13.98 12.44 2.83
N LYS A 172 -13.25 11.42 3.30
CA LYS A 172 -12.51 11.50 4.58
C LYS A 172 -11.43 12.57 4.54
N ILE A 173 -10.69 12.69 3.45
CA ILE A 173 -9.69 13.74 3.27
C ILE A 173 -10.36 15.12 3.29
N SER A 174 -11.45 15.33 2.55
CA SER A 174 -12.19 16.60 2.58
C SER A 174 -12.68 16.94 3.99
N SER A 175 -13.16 15.96 4.76
CA SER A 175 -13.51 16.13 6.17
C SER A 175 -12.32 16.58 7.04
N ILE A 176 -11.15 15.95 6.88
CA ILE A 176 -9.91 16.35 7.58
C ILE A 176 -9.53 17.80 7.24
N LEU A 177 -9.53 18.15 5.95
CA LEU A 177 -9.18 19.49 5.47
C LEU A 177 -10.14 20.55 6.03
N ASN A 178 -11.44 20.27 6.04
CA ASN A 178 -12.46 21.16 6.60
C ASN A 178 -12.26 21.38 8.12
N LEU A 179 -12.01 20.32 8.88
CA LEU A 179 -11.72 20.41 10.33
C LEU A 179 -10.43 21.20 10.62
N LEU A 180 -9.47 21.17 9.69
CA LEU A 180 -8.26 21.98 9.72
C LEU A 180 -8.46 23.38 9.12
N SER A 181 -9.64 23.71 8.62
CA SER A 181 -9.96 25.01 7.99
C SER A 181 -9.09 25.31 6.77
N ILE A 182 -8.68 24.27 6.04
CA ILE A 182 -7.89 24.37 4.81
C ILE A 182 -8.83 24.50 3.61
N ASN A 183 -8.53 25.44 2.71
CA ASN A 183 -9.30 25.62 1.49
C ASN A 183 -8.84 24.63 0.41
N GLU A 184 -9.78 24.01 -0.30
CA GLU A 184 -9.48 23.03 -1.36
C GLU A 184 -8.61 23.61 -2.49
N LYS A 185 -8.66 24.94 -2.74
CA LYS A 185 -7.82 25.61 -3.73
C LYS A 185 -6.32 25.54 -3.42
N ASP A 186 -5.96 25.32 -2.15
CA ASP A 186 -4.58 25.26 -1.67
C ASP A 186 -4.03 23.82 -1.72
N VAL A 187 -4.83 22.89 -2.27
CA VAL A 187 -4.55 21.45 -2.29
C VAL A 187 -4.25 20.97 -3.71
N ILE A 188 -3.12 20.28 -3.87
CA ILE A 188 -2.72 19.68 -5.13
C ILE A 188 -3.18 18.22 -5.15
N THR A 189 -4.04 17.86 -6.09
CA THR A 189 -4.49 16.47 -6.26
C THR A 189 -3.70 15.79 -7.38
N LYS A 190 -3.13 14.62 -7.09
CA LYS A 190 -2.35 13.80 -8.02
C LYS A 190 -2.93 12.39 -8.05
N TYR A 191 -3.27 11.92 -9.24
CA TYR A 191 -3.66 10.53 -9.45
C TYR A 191 -2.39 9.70 -9.59
N MET A 192 -2.28 8.67 -8.76
CA MET A 192 -1.08 7.88 -8.61
C MET A 192 -1.35 6.45 -9.06
N TYR A 193 -0.49 5.97 -9.93
CA TYR A 193 -0.46 4.55 -10.26
C TYR A 193 0.34 3.81 -9.18
N MET A 194 0.05 2.52 -9.03
CA MET A 194 0.63 1.60 -8.04
C MET A 194 2.18 1.52 -8.03
N PHE A 195 2.86 2.12 -9.00
CA PHE A 195 4.32 2.11 -9.16
C PHE A 195 4.95 3.51 -9.17
N ASP A 196 4.18 4.56 -8.93
CA ASP A 196 4.73 5.90 -8.88
C ASP A 196 5.49 6.12 -7.56
N HIS A 197 6.65 6.78 -7.64
CA HIS A 197 7.35 7.25 -6.46
C HIS A 197 7.03 8.71 -6.24
N VAL A 198 6.39 8.99 -5.11
CA VAL A 198 5.99 10.34 -4.74
C VAL A 198 7.03 10.92 -3.82
N ARG A 199 7.60 12.07 -4.18
CA ARG A 199 8.45 12.84 -3.27
C ARG A 199 7.57 13.74 -2.39
N VAL A 200 7.60 13.48 -1.08
CA VAL A 200 6.90 14.24 -0.03
C VAL A 200 7.84 15.21 0.63
#